data_AF-A0A1E4G9S6-F1
#
_entry.id   AF-A0A1E4G9S6-F1
#
_cell.length_a   1.000
_cell.length_b   1.000
_cell.length_c   1.000
_cell.angle_alpha   90.00
_cell.angle_beta   90.00
_cell.angle_gamma   90.00
#
_symmetry.space_group_name_H-M   'P 1'
#
loop_
_entity.id
_entity.type
_entity.pdbx_description
1 polymer ?
#
loop_
_entity_poly.entity_id
_entity_poly.type
_entity_poly.pdbx_seq_one_letter_code
_entity_poly.pdbx_strand_id
1 'polypeptide(L)' 'MAGSVRVAVAGTEMTSGWSLDGATGVVSFATAPALGAEVRAGFLFDVPVRFDTDRLDVELTSFEGAEAPAIPLVEILP' A
#
# COMPACT_ATOMS: atom_id res chain seq x y z
N MET A 1 -0.18 -8.76 4.84
CA MET A 1 0.72 -7.63 4.50
C MET A 1 2.17 -8.06 4.26
N ALA A 2 2.82 -8.88 5.10
CA ALA A 2 4.22 -9.29 4.88
C ALA A 2 4.55 -9.81 3.45
N GLY A 3 3.64 -10.55 2.80
CA GLY A 3 3.85 -11.05 1.43
C GLY A 3 3.84 -10.00 0.32
N SER A 4 3.41 -8.76 0.60
CA SER A 4 3.41 -7.67 -0.37
C SER A 4 4.70 -6.84 -0.34
N VAL A 5 5.57 -7.05 0.66
CA VAL A 5 6.83 -6.31 0.75
C VAL A 5 7.71 -6.66 -0.45
N ARG A 6 8.26 -5.61 -1.06
CA ARG A 6 9.22 -5.64 -2.16
C ARG A 6 10.38 -4.75 -1.79
N VAL A 7 11.61 -5.24 -1.99
CA VAL A 7 12.83 -4.53 -1.65
C VAL A 7 13.67 -4.41 -2.92
N ALA A 8 14.22 -3.22 -3.16
CA ALA A 8 15.14 -2.96 -4.26
C ALA A 8 16.40 -2.26 -3.75
N VAL A 9 17.53 -2.61 -4.35
CA VAL A 9 18.84 -1.99 -4.08
C VAL A 9 19.44 -1.53 -5.40
N ALA A 10 19.87 -0.27 -5.46
CA ALA A 10 20.38 0.37 -6.67
C ALA A 10 19.42 0.21 -7.88
N GLY A 11 18.11 0.34 -7.63
CA GLY A 11 17.05 0.23 -8.64
C GLY A 11 16.73 -1.20 -9.08
N THR A 12 17.40 -2.22 -8.55
CA THR A 12 17.14 -3.64 -8.88
C THR A 12 16.38 -4.32 -7.76
N GLU A 13 15.27 -4.98 -8.09
CA GLU A 13 14.48 -5.75 -7.12
C GLU A 13 15.26 -6.96 -6.60
N MET A 14 15.25 -7.14 -5.28
CA MET A 14 15.83 -8.30 -4.60
C MET A 14 14.72 -9.27 -4.20
N THR A 15 14.71 -10.47 -4.79
CA THR A 15 13.75 -11.53 -4.47
C THR A 15 14.23 -12.46 -3.33
N SER A 16 15.49 -12.38 -2.95
CA SER A 16 16.10 -13.13 -1.85
C SER A 16 17.28 -12.34 -1.23
N GLY A 17 17.92 -12.88 -0.19
CA GLY A 17 19.06 -12.22 0.46
C GLY A 17 18.67 -11.15 1.48
N TRP A 18 17.39 -11.07 1.83
CA TRP A 18 16.85 -10.25 2.90
C TRP A 18 15.74 -10.99 3.65
N SER A 19 15.42 -10.51 4.85
CA SER A 19 14.31 -10.99 5.68
C SER A 19 13.53 -9.83 6.27
N LEU A 20 12.28 -10.09 6.67
CA LEU A 20 11.40 -9.13 7.32
C LEU A 20 10.94 -9.70 8.66
N ASP A 21 11.12 -8.92 9.72
CA ASP A 21 10.36 -9.12 10.93
C ASP A 21 8.95 -8.54 10.75
N GLY A 22 7.96 -9.40 10.61
CA GLY A 22 6.57 -9.01 10.36
C GLY A 22 5.89 -8.29 11.53
N ALA A 23 6.45 -8.35 12.75
CA ALA A 23 5.91 -7.65 13.91
C ALA A 23 6.42 -6.21 14.02
N THR A 24 7.69 -5.99 13.67
CA THR A 24 8.35 -4.68 13.81
C THR A 24 8.49 -3.92 12.50
N GLY A 25 8.36 -4.59 11.36
CA GLY A 25 8.58 -4.00 10.04
C GLY A 25 10.06 -3.88 9.64
N VAL A 26 10.98 -4.43 10.43
CA VAL A 26 12.42 -4.32 10.17
C VAL A 26 12.84 -5.25 9.03
N VAL A 27 13.42 -4.67 7.98
CA VAL A 27 14.05 -5.40 6.86
C VAL A 27 15.54 -5.55 7.13
N SER A 28 16.03 -6.80 7.12
CA SER A 28 17.44 -7.14 7.33
C SER A 28 18.04 -7.76 6.07
N PHE A 29 19.26 -7.34 5.69
CA PHE A 29 19.98 -7.92 4.55
C PHE A 29 21.01 -8.94 5.03
N ALA A 30 21.10 -10.08 4.35
CA ALA A 30 22.10 -11.11 4.63
C ALA A 30 23.53 -10.65 4.25
N THR A 31 23.64 -9.78 3.25
CA THR A 31 24.88 -9.12 2.86
C THR A 31 24.62 -7.62 2.76
N ALA A 32 25.52 -6.83 3.34
CA ALA A 32 25.36 -5.38 3.34
C ALA A 32 25.30 -4.84 1.89
N PRO A 33 24.34 -3.96 1.57
CA PRO A 33 24.36 -3.22 0.31
C PRO A 33 25.67 -2.46 0.12
N ALA A 34 26.07 -2.26 -1.13
CA ALA A 34 27.27 -1.48 -1.44
C ALA A 34 27.15 -0.05 -0.89
N LEU A 35 28.29 0.55 -0.53
CA LEU A 35 28.32 1.92 -0.02
C LEU A 35 27.70 2.88 -1.04
N GLY A 36 26.71 3.66 -0.60
CA GLY A 36 25.99 4.61 -1.46
C GLY A 36 24.92 3.99 -2.36
N ALA A 37 24.67 2.67 -2.28
CA ALA A 37 23.55 2.06 -2.99
C ALA A 37 22.22 2.49 -2.35
N GLU A 38 21.31 3.04 -3.16
CA GLU A 38 19.97 3.39 -2.71
C GLU A 38 19.17 2.14 -2.37
N VAL A 39 18.52 2.14 -1.20
CA VAL A 39 17.62 1.06 -0.77
C VAL A 39 16.19 1.57 -0.79
N ARG A 40 15.29 0.82 -1.43
CA ARG A 40 13.86 1.13 -1.50
C ARG A 40 13.07 -0.08 -1.01
N ALA A 41 12.03 0.16 -0.22
CA ALA A 41 11.06 -0.85 0.18
C ALA A 41 9.65 -0.33 -0.12
N GLY A 42 8.83 -1.17 -0.75
CA GLY A 42 7.42 -0.91 -1.01
C GLY A 42 6.56 -2.03 -0.47
N PHE A 43 5.35 -1.72 -0.02
CA PHE A 43 4.40 -2.70 0.51
C PHE A 43 2.97 -2.19 0.33
N LEU A 44 2.03 -3.13 0.36
CA LEU A 44 0.60 -2.81 0.40
C LEU A 44 0.18 -2.55 1.85
N PHE A 45 -0.55 -1.46 2.06
CA PHE A 45 -1.15 -1.08 3.32
C PHE A 45 -2.53 -0.49 3.09
N ASP A 46 -3.34 -0.51 4.12
CA ASP A 46 -4.67 0.08 4.13
C ASP A 46 -4.62 1.44 4.85
N VAL A 47 -5.36 2.42 4.33
CA VAL A 47 -5.53 3.73 4.95
C VAL A 47 -6.96 3.83 5.47
N PRO A 48 -7.20 4.07 6.76
CA PRO A 48 -8.54 4.30 7.26
C PRO A 48 -9.10 5.58 6.66
N VAL A 49 -10.30 5.50 6.11
CA VAL A 49 -11.00 6.62 5.47
C VAL A 49 -12.43 6.73 5.99
N ARG A 50 -13.02 7.91 5.83
CA ARG A 50 -14.47 8.13 5.95
C ARG A 50 -15.01 8.81 4.70
N PHE A 51 -16.34 8.78 4.52
CA PHE A 51 -16.98 9.65 3.55
C PHE A 51 -16.71 11.11 3.92
N ASP A 52 -16.37 11.90 2.90
CA ASP A 52 -16.18 13.34 3.04
C ASP A 52 -17.50 14.12 2.91
N THR A 53 -18.60 13.41 2.70
CA THR A 53 -19.96 13.94 2.56
C THR A 53 -20.93 13.18 3.46
N ASP A 54 -22.00 13.85 3.88
CA ASP A 54 -23.07 13.27 4.68
C ASP A 54 -24.08 12.47 3.83
N ARG A 55 -24.07 12.66 2.50
CA ARG A 55 -24.95 11.99 1.54
C ARG A 55 -24.18 11.50 0.33
N LEU A 56 -24.56 10.32 -0.14
CA LEU A 56 -24.11 9.74 -1.41
C LEU A 56 -25.27 9.72 -2.39
N ASP A 57 -25.00 10.20 -3.60
CA ASP A 57 -25.94 10.10 -4.72
C ASP A 57 -25.78 8.74 -5.38
N VAL A 58 -26.90 8.05 -5.58
CA VAL A 58 -26.97 6.75 -6.24
C VAL A 58 -28.04 6.82 -7.31
N GLU A 59 -27.68 6.45 -8.53
CA GLU A 59 -28.56 6.47 -9.69
C GLU A 59 -28.90 5.05 -10.13
N LEU A 60 -30.17 4.78 -10.42
CA LEU A 60 -30.59 3.53 -11.04
C LEU A 60 -30.36 3.62 -12.55
N THR A 61 -29.47 2.79 -13.06
CA THR A 61 -29.09 2.78 -14.49
C THR A 61 -29.85 1.72 -15.30
N SER A 62 -30.38 0.68 -14.64
CA SER A 62 -31.30 -0.30 -15.23
C SER A 62 -32.06 -1.08 -14.15
N PHE A 63 -32.88 -2.07 -14.53
CA PHE A 63 -33.67 -2.88 -13.57
C PHE A 63 -32.81 -3.54 -12.47
N GLU A 64 -31.55 -3.87 -12.77
CA GLU A 64 -30.59 -4.47 -11.82
C GLU A 64 -29.24 -3.70 -11.77
N GLY A 65 -29.23 -2.47 -12.29
CA GLY A 65 -28.03 -1.63 -12.33
C GLY A 65 -28.20 -0.39 -11.49
N ALA A 66 -27.21 -0.12 -10.64
CA ALA A 66 -27.07 1.14 -9.93
C ALA A 66 -25.63 1.63 -10.01
N GLU A 67 -25.44 2.94 -9.97
CA GLU A 67 -24.15 3.60 -10.01
C GLU A 67 -24.07 4.67 -8.93
N ALA A 68 -22.88 4.82 -8.34
CA ALA A 68 -22.54 5.97 -7.49
C ALA A 68 -21.44 6.75 -8.22
N PRO A 69 -21.78 7.82 -8.97
CA PRO A 69 -20.84 8.51 -9.87
C PRO A 69 -19.61 9.06 -9.15
N ALA A 70 -19.78 9.43 -7.88
CA ALA A 70 -18.70 9.91 -7.03
C ALA A 70 -18.83 9.33 -5.61
N ILE A 71 -17.71 8.85 -5.07
CA ILE A 71 -17.58 8.41 -3.68
C ILE A 71 -16.40 9.18 -3.08
N PRO A 72 -16.59 10.44 -2.66
CA PRO A 72 -15.53 11.25 -2.09
C PRO A 72 -15.15 10.71 -0.70
N LEU A 73 -13.85 10.49 -0.50
CA LEU A 73 -13.27 9.93 0.71
C LEU A 73 -12.18 10.86 1.25
N VAL A 74 -12.05 10.89 2.57
CA VAL A 74 -10.96 11.58 3.27
C VAL A 74 -10.28 10.63 4.24
N GLU A 75 -8.95 10.73 4.31
CA GLU A 75 -8.13 9.97 5.25
C GLU A 75 -8.40 10.39 6.70
N ILE A 76 -8.43 9.39 7.59
CA ILE A 76 -8.49 9.61 9.03
C ILE A 76 -7.05 9.56 9.56
N LEU A 77 -6.51 10.72 9.93
CA LEU A 77 -5.18 10.82 10.52
C LEU A 77 -5.23 10.43 12.02
N PRO A 78 -4.20 9.70 12.52
CA PRO A 78 -4.07 9.33 13.93
C PRO A 78 -3.69 10.49 14.86
#